data_AF-A0A182SUY1-F1
#
_entry.id   AF-A0A182SUY1-F1
#
_cell.length_a   1.000
_cell.length_b   1.000
_cell.length_c   1.000
_cell.angle_alpha   90.00
_cell.angle_beta   90.00
_cell.angle_gamma   90.00
#
_symmetry.space_group_name_H-M   'P 1'
#
loop_
_entity.id
_entity.type
_entity.pdbx_description
1 polymer ?
#
loop_
_entity_poly.entity_id
_entity_poly.type
_entity_poly.pdbx_seq_one_letter_code
_entity_poly.pdbx_strand_id
1 'polypeptide(L)'
;LCEQVQKIVDDIEADPNSVYGQYVQALKDVTLVRLVRQISQVYQTIEFPRLLELAKFADYHHLERILVDCVRHNDMQITIDHRNGCVHFGTDLSESQREDHPDGPTLQSMPSEQIRSQLVNMSVVLHRAIATINPDRKKADRERLRAQMVHQYEENADKEHQRILQRQKKIEDRKEYIERMNQEREEEELRQQEEQARMLKLAEQRRLEAENEERERKRHENELQMMKERNMKEKIEQIKQTATGQKLLKKLDEEEIRKLNTEEIAAREAEERLKERKAHDNNLKSQEKKIDYFERAKRLEEIPLIEKYLLDRSVQDKEFWEKQEASRIEAAIAERKNAEACQERLKRMLPDRDVYWQQLKNERGNQ
;
A
#
# COMPACT_ATOMS: atom_id res chain seq x y z
N LEU A 1 3.53 49.49 -7.73
CA LEU A 1 4.13 48.20 -8.14
C LEU A 1 4.47 48.18 -9.63
N CYS A 2 3.49 48.21 -10.54
CA CYS A 2 3.73 48.08 -11.98
C CYS A 2 4.66 49.15 -12.57
N GLU A 3 4.60 50.41 -12.11
CA GLU A 3 5.54 51.46 -12.54
C GLU A 3 6.99 51.18 -12.15
N GLN A 4 7.22 50.61 -10.97
CA GLN A 4 8.57 50.31 -10.49
C GLN A 4 9.15 49.12 -11.23
N VAL A 5 8.33 48.10 -11.49
CA VAL A 5 8.75 46.94 -12.29
C VAL A 5 8.98 47.34 -13.74
N GLN A 6 8.16 48.23 -14.32
CA GLN A 6 8.35 48.69 -15.69
C GLN A 6 9.72 49.35 -15.87
N LYS A 7 10.15 50.21 -14.94
CA LYS A 7 11.49 50.84 -14.99
C LYS A 7 12.62 49.81 -15.05
N ILE A 8 12.52 48.77 -14.22
CA ILE A 8 13.53 47.70 -14.17
C ILE A 8 13.50 46.86 -15.45
N VAL A 9 12.31 46.59 -15.98
CA VAL A 9 12.13 45.89 -17.25
C VAL A 9 12.72 46.69 -18.40
N ASP A 10 12.47 48.00 -18.45
CA ASP A 10 13.02 48.91 -19.47
C ASP A 10 14.56 48.90 -19.42
N ASP A 11 15.16 48.89 -18.22
CA ASP A 11 16.61 48.80 -18.03
C ASP A 11 17.18 47.45 -18.52
N ILE A 12 16.44 46.35 -18.37
CA ILE A 12 16.83 45.01 -18.83
C ILE A 12 16.66 44.88 -20.37
N GLU A 13 15.59 45.43 -20.92
CA GLU A 13 15.31 45.44 -22.36
C GLU A 13 16.27 46.38 -23.13
N ALA A 14 16.84 47.40 -22.45
CA ALA A 14 17.85 48.29 -23.01
C ALA A 14 19.22 47.61 -23.24
N ASP A 15 19.52 46.49 -22.59
CA ASP A 15 20.73 45.70 -22.80
C ASP A 15 20.44 44.44 -23.66
N PRO A 16 20.69 44.47 -24.98
CA PRO A 16 20.39 43.36 -25.88
C PRO A 16 21.24 42.10 -25.65
N ASN A 17 22.31 42.16 -24.84
CA ASN A 17 23.11 40.98 -24.45
C ASN A 17 22.73 40.42 -23.08
N SER A 18 21.66 40.93 -22.46
CA SER A 18 21.23 40.52 -21.14
C SER A 18 20.69 39.09 -21.12
N VAL A 19 21.34 38.21 -20.35
CA VAL A 19 20.88 36.84 -20.06
C VAL A 19 19.49 36.84 -19.40
N TYR A 20 19.06 37.97 -18.84
CA TYR A 20 17.79 38.11 -18.13
C TYR A 20 16.59 38.37 -19.03
N GLY A 21 16.79 38.64 -20.33
CA GLY A 21 15.71 38.89 -21.28
C GLY A 21 14.64 37.78 -21.31
N GLN A 22 15.06 36.52 -21.14
CA GLN A 22 14.15 35.36 -21.11
C GLN A 22 13.15 35.36 -19.94
N TYR A 23 13.44 36.09 -18.85
CA TYR A 23 12.59 36.14 -17.67
C TYR A 23 11.63 37.33 -17.65
N VAL A 24 11.77 38.27 -18.58
CA VAL A 24 10.98 39.51 -18.59
C VAL A 24 9.48 39.22 -18.66
N GLN A 25 9.06 38.28 -19.53
CA GLN A 25 7.65 37.92 -19.65
C GLN A 25 7.10 37.30 -18.37
N ALA A 26 7.83 36.35 -17.78
CA ALA A 26 7.44 35.74 -16.51
C ALA A 26 7.38 36.77 -15.37
N LEU A 27 8.29 37.75 -15.36
CA LEU A 27 8.30 38.83 -14.37
C LEU A 27 7.08 39.76 -14.53
N LYS A 28 6.69 40.09 -15.77
CA LYS A 28 5.47 40.84 -16.07
C LYS A 28 4.25 40.07 -15.54
N ASP A 29 4.11 38.79 -15.87
CA ASP A 29 2.96 37.98 -15.46
C ASP A 29 2.85 37.82 -13.94
N VAL A 30 3.95 37.51 -13.26
CA VAL A 30 3.99 37.43 -11.78
C VAL A 30 3.64 38.78 -11.13
N THR A 31 4.08 39.88 -11.74
CA THR A 31 3.77 41.22 -11.23
C THR A 31 2.28 41.55 -11.37
N LEU A 32 1.65 41.12 -12.47
CA LEU A 32 0.20 41.28 -12.67
C LEU A 32 -0.60 40.46 -11.66
N VAL A 33 -0.24 39.20 -11.43
CA VAL A 33 -0.87 38.36 -10.40
C VAL A 33 -0.73 39.01 -9.01
N ARG A 34 0.45 39.56 -8.68
CA ARG A 34 0.67 40.29 -7.43
C ARG A 34 -0.15 41.58 -7.32
N LEU A 35 -0.30 42.32 -8.42
CA LEU A 35 -1.15 43.50 -8.47
C LEU A 35 -2.62 43.12 -8.21
N VAL A 36 -3.13 42.14 -8.93
CA VAL A 36 -4.52 41.66 -8.78
C VAL A 36 -4.78 41.18 -7.35
N ARG A 37 -3.81 40.47 -6.76
CA ARG A 37 -3.88 40.04 -5.35
C ARG A 37 -3.93 41.21 -4.37
N GLN A 38 -3.18 42.28 -4.61
CA GLN A 38 -3.25 43.47 -3.74
C GLN A 38 -4.58 44.21 -3.91
N ILE A 39 -5.08 44.27 -5.14
CA ILE A 39 -6.37 44.90 -5.44
C ILE A 39 -7.52 44.12 -4.80
N SER A 40 -7.51 42.78 -4.85
CA SER A 40 -8.58 41.95 -4.28
C SER A 40 -8.70 42.10 -2.75
N GLN A 41 -7.61 42.42 -2.05
CA GLN A 41 -7.64 42.67 -0.61
C GLN A 41 -8.33 43.98 -0.22
N VAL A 42 -8.41 44.94 -1.14
CA VAL A 42 -8.91 46.32 -0.86
C VAL A 42 -10.24 46.60 -1.57
N TYR A 43 -10.42 46.07 -2.78
CA TYR A 43 -11.59 46.31 -3.62
C TYR A 43 -12.47 45.07 -3.67
N GLN A 44 -13.77 45.26 -3.49
CA GLN A 44 -14.77 44.23 -3.78
C GLN A 44 -15.15 44.22 -5.27
N THR A 45 -15.23 45.40 -5.90
CA THR A 45 -15.53 45.54 -7.33
C THR A 45 -14.64 46.63 -7.91
N ILE A 46 -14.10 46.40 -9.10
CA ILE A 46 -13.32 47.39 -9.87
C ILE A 46 -13.76 47.39 -11.33
N GLU A 47 -13.81 48.55 -11.96
CA GLU A 47 -14.04 48.66 -13.40
C GLU A 47 -12.81 48.14 -14.16
N PHE A 48 -13.03 47.38 -15.24
CA PHE A 48 -11.96 46.80 -16.03
C PHE A 48 -11.05 47.85 -16.68
N PRO A 49 -11.56 48.99 -17.23
CA PRO A 49 -10.70 50.07 -17.71
C PRO A 49 -9.75 50.61 -16.62
N ARG A 50 -10.24 50.75 -15.38
CA ARG A 50 -9.43 51.18 -14.25
C ARG A 50 -8.36 50.16 -13.89
N LEU A 51 -8.68 48.86 -13.97
CA LEU A 51 -7.71 47.79 -13.76
C LEU A 51 -6.61 47.82 -14.84
N LEU A 52 -6.98 48.12 -16.09
CA LEU A 52 -6.05 48.27 -17.21
C LEU A 52 -5.11 49.48 -17.05
N GLU A 53 -5.61 50.61 -16.55
CA GLU A 53 -4.77 51.79 -16.22
C GLU A 53 -3.69 51.47 -15.18
N LEU A 54 -4.01 50.59 -14.22
CA LEU A 54 -3.07 50.15 -13.18
C LEU A 54 -2.06 49.12 -13.74
N ALA A 55 -2.50 48.28 -14.67
CA ALA A 55 -1.71 47.25 -15.34
C ALA A 55 -1.01 47.80 -16.59
N LYS A 56 -0.03 48.68 -16.39
CA LYS A 56 0.64 49.46 -17.47
C LYS A 56 1.23 48.68 -18.65
N PHE A 57 1.53 47.40 -18.48
CA PHE A 57 2.19 46.56 -19.49
C PHE A 57 1.34 45.34 -19.89
N ALA A 58 0.04 45.38 -19.63
CA ALA A 58 -0.90 44.34 -20.02
C ALA A 58 -1.96 44.87 -20.98
N ASP A 59 -2.25 44.09 -22.02
CA ASP A 59 -3.41 44.30 -22.87
C ASP A 59 -4.68 43.77 -22.20
N TYR A 60 -5.84 44.25 -22.67
CA TYR A 60 -7.15 43.79 -22.19
C TYR A 60 -7.26 42.26 -22.15
N HIS A 61 -6.93 41.60 -23.27
CA HIS A 61 -7.02 40.13 -23.39
C HIS A 61 -5.96 39.39 -22.57
N HIS A 62 -4.77 39.98 -22.41
CA HIS A 62 -3.70 39.38 -21.61
C HIS A 62 -4.06 39.40 -20.12
N LEU A 63 -4.56 40.54 -19.65
CA LEU A 63 -5.02 40.71 -18.29
C LEU A 63 -6.21 39.80 -17.97
N GLU A 64 -7.19 39.74 -18.88
CA GLU A 64 -8.34 38.84 -18.75
C GLU A 64 -7.89 37.37 -18.66
N ARG A 65 -6.95 36.94 -19.51
CA ARG A 65 -6.41 35.57 -19.45
C ARG A 65 -5.74 35.29 -18.11
N ILE A 66 -4.96 36.22 -17.57
CA ILE A 66 -4.33 36.08 -16.25
C ILE A 66 -5.39 35.96 -15.15
N LEU A 67 -6.46 36.76 -15.19
CA LEU A 67 -7.56 36.66 -14.23
C LEU A 67 -8.22 35.29 -14.29
N VAL A 68 -8.51 34.78 -15.49
CA VAL A 68 -9.11 33.45 -15.68
C VAL A 68 -8.16 32.35 -15.19
N ASP A 69 -6.86 32.45 -15.45
CA ASP A 69 -5.88 31.49 -14.95
C ASP A 69 -5.81 31.51 -13.40
N CYS A 70 -5.91 32.68 -12.76
CA CYS A 70 -5.97 32.79 -11.29
C CYS A 70 -7.21 32.10 -10.70
N VAL A 71 -8.36 32.20 -11.37
CA VAL A 71 -9.59 31.52 -10.97
C VAL A 71 -9.47 30.02 -11.20
N ARG A 72 -8.96 29.60 -12.37
CA ARG A 72 -8.82 28.19 -12.74
C ARG A 72 -7.95 27.40 -11.77
N HIS A 73 -6.89 28.00 -11.25
CA HIS A 73 -5.99 27.36 -10.28
C HIS A 73 -6.47 27.50 -8.82
N ASN A 74 -7.63 28.14 -8.59
CA ASN A 74 -8.18 28.46 -7.27
C ASN A 74 -7.25 29.32 -6.41
N ASP A 75 -6.46 30.19 -7.04
CA ASP A 75 -5.57 31.12 -6.34
C ASP A 75 -6.37 32.31 -5.77
N MET A 76 -7.41 32.76 -6.48
CA MET A 76 -8.26 33.89 -6.11
C MET A 76 -9.70 33.68 -6.60
N GLN A 77 -10.66 34.24 -5.86
CA GLN A 77 -12.08 34.26 -6.23
C GLN A 77 -12.39 35.53 -7.00
N ILE A 78 -12.56 35.40 -8.32
CA ILE A 78 -12.77 36.52 -9.23
C ILE A 78 -13.96 36.20 -10.14
N THR A 79 -14.90 37.13 -10.28
CA THR A 79 -16.00 37.05 -11.26
C THR A 79 -15.90 38.22 -12.21
N ILE A 80 -15.88 37.95 -13.52
CA ILE A 80 -15.79 38.99 -14.56
C ILE A 80 -17.19 39.24 -15.11
N ASP A 81 -17.66 40.48 -15.04
CA ASP A 81 -18.90 40.93 -15.66
C ASP A 81 -18.59 41.79 -16.90
N HIS A 82 -18.70 41.18 -18.08
CA HIS A 82 -18.50 41.88 -19.35
C HIS A 82 -19.61 42.86 -19.70
N ARG A 83 -20.82 42.69 -19.15
CA ARG A 83 -21.95 43.58 -19.47
C ARG A 83 -21.73 44.97 -18.88
N ASN A 84 -21.26 45.00 -17.64
CA ASN A 84 -20.93 46.24 -16.92
C ASN A 84 -19.44 46.61 -17.03
N GLY A 85 -18.62 45.73 -17.59
CA GLY A 85 -17.18 45.94 -17.74
C GLY A 85 -16.46 46.01 -16.40
N CYS A 86 -16.81 45.16 -15.44
CA CYS A 86 -16.26 45.17 -14.08
C CYS A 86 -15.82 43.78 -13.61
N VAL A 87 -14.97 43.78 -12.59
CA VAL A 87 -14.40 42.59 -11.97
C VAL A 87 -14.79 42.60 -10.49
N HIS A 88 -15.40 41.52 -10.03
CA HIS A 88 -15.80 41.30 -8.65
C HIS A 88 -14.84 40.34 -7.95
N PHE A 89 -14.48 40.65 -6.70
CA PHE A 89 -13.59 39.83 -5.87
C PHE A 89 -14.36 39.27 -4.67
N GLY A 90 -14.27 37.94 -4.45
CA GLY A 90 -14.77 37.29 -3.22
C GLY A 90 -16.28 37.35 -3.00
N THR A 91 -17.07 37.38 -4.08
CA THR A 91 -18.54 37.37 -4.01
C THR A 91 -19.10 36.01 -3.60
N ASP A 92 -18.42 34.91 -3.91
CA ASP A 92 -18.84 33.57 -3.53
C ASP A 92 -18.29 33.16 -2.16
N LEU A 93 -19.21 32.80 -1.27
CA LEU A 93 -18.95 32.37 0.10
C LEU A 93 -18.76 30.86 0.22
N SER A 94 -19.06 30.11 -0.84
CA SER A 94 -19.03 28.65 -0.85
C SER A 94 -17.70 28.07 -1.33
N GLU A 95 -16.90 28.86 -2.06
CA GLU A 95 -15.62 28.42 -2.59
C GLU A 95 -14.51 28.50 -1.54
N SER A 96 -13.65 27.48 -1.52
CA SER A 96 -12.44 27.44 -0.70
C SER A 96 -11.23 27.85 -1.53
N GLN A 97 -10.46 28.81 -1.04
CA GLN A 97 -9.13 29.09 -1.60
C GLN A 97 -8.21 27.90 -1.38
N ARG A 98 -7.27 27.71 -2.30
CA ARG A 98 -6.22 26.70 -2.18
C ARG A 98 -5.39 26.93 -0.90
N GLU A 99 -4.94 25.85 -0.26
CA GLU A 99 -4.14 25.90 0.99
C GLU A 99 -2.71 26.42 0.80
N ASP A 100 -2.34 26.80 -0.42
CA ASP A 100 -1.02 27.34 -0.72
C ASP A 100 -0.83 28.67 0.02
N HIS A 101 0.29 28.76 0.74
CA HIS A 101 0.58 29.90 1.59
C HIS A 101 0.51 31.20 0.77
N PRO A 102 -0.20 32.24 1.25
CA PRO A 102 -0.28 33.48 0.53
C PRO A 102 1.10 34.13 0.41
N ASP A 103 1.72 34.04 -0.77
CA ASP A 103 2.93 34.79 -1.11
C ASP A 103 2.68 36.30 -1.17
N GLY A 104 3.36 37.04 -0.28
CA GLY A 104 3.38 38.50 -0.24
C GLY A 104 2.71 39.12 1.00
N PRO A 105 2.72 40.46 1.10
CA PRO A 105 2.06 41.16 2.19
C PRO A 105 0.53 40.94 2.13
N THR A 106 -0.02 40.40 3.20
CA THR A 106 -1.46 40.24 3.42
C THR A 106 -1.96 41.37 4.32
N LEU A 107 -2.64 42.36 3.74
CA LEU A 107 -3.27 43.45 4.48
C LEU A 107 -4.59 42.99 5.11
N GLN A 108 -5.43 42.33 4.30
CA GLN A 108 -6.74 41.86 4.72
C GLN A 108 -7.07 40.53 4.02
N SER A 109 -7.61 39.58 4.77
CA SER A 109 -8.12 38.33 4.22
C SER A 109 -9.43 38.55 3.46
N MET A 110 -9.68 37.74 2.44
CA MET A 110 -10.91 37.81 1.65
C MET A 110 -12.14 37.53 2.54
N PRO A 111 -13.33 38.10 2.24
CA PRO A 111 -14.54 37.88 3.04
C PRO A 111 -14.90 36.40 3.24
N SER A 112 -14.74 35.57 2.19
CA SER A 112 -14.93 34.12 2.25
C SER A 112 -13.99 33.45 3.27
N GLU A 113 -12.72 33.86 3.29
CA GLU A 113 -11.73 33.37 4.25
C GLU A 113 -12.03 33.86 5.68
N GLN A 114 -12.51 35.10 5.85
CA GLN A 114 -12.91 35.64 7.15
C GLN A 114 -14.03 34.80 7.79
N ILE A 115 -15.01 34.37 7.00
CA ILE A 115 -16.11 33.54 7.48
C ILE A 115 -15.62 32.13 7.81
N ARG A 116 -14.79 31.53 6.95
CA ARG A 116 -14.20 30.20 7.22
C ARG A 116 -13.36 30.17 8.49
N SER A 117 -12.54 31.20 8.70
CA SER A 117 -11.64 31.31 9.86
C SER A 117 -12.30 31.97 11.08
N GLN A 118 -13.58 32.34 11.02
CA GLN A 118 -14.26 33.12 12.04
C GLN A 118 -14.16 32.50 13.43
N LEU A 119 -14.48 31.21 13.57
CA LEU A 119 -14.44 30.51 14.86
C LEU A 119 -13.02 30.38 15.41
N VAL A 120 -12.04 30.20 14.54
CA VAL A 120 -10.61 30.13 14.93
C VAL A 120 -10.15 31.49 15.42
N ASN A 121 -10.44 32.57 14.68
CA ASN A 121 -10.10 33.94 15.05
C ASN A 121 -10.77 34.32 16.37
N MET A 122 -12.06 34.01 16.53
CA MET A 122 -12.79 34.21 17.79
C MET A 122 -12.14 33.44 18.94
N SER A 123 -11.82 32.17 18.74
CA SER A 123 -11.14 31.34 19.74
C SER A 123 -9.80 31.95 20.14
N VAL A 124 -8.95 32.33 19.18
CA VAL A 124 -7.63 32.91 19.45
C VAL A 124 -7.75 34.21 20.23
N VAL A 125 -8.65 35.11 19.82
CA VAL A 125 -8.89 36.39 20.49
C VAL A 125 -9.42 36.18 21.91
N LEU A 126 -10.38 35.27 22.09
CA LEU A 126 -10.92 34.94 23.41
C LEU A 126 -9.87 34.30 24.32
N HIS A 127 -9.04 33.38 23.81
CA HIS A 127 -7.95 32.79 24.57
C HIS A 127 -6.93 33.84 25.00
N ARG A 128 -6.56 34.77 24.10
CA ARG A 128 -5.68 35.90 24.42
C ARG A 128 -6.32 36.82 25.47
N ALA A 129 -7.59 37.18 25.30
CA ALA A 129 -8.31 38.01 26.26
C ALA A 129 -8.38 37.37 27.65
N ILE A 130 -8.71 36.07 27.72
CA ILE A 130 -8.74 35.31 28.98
C ILE A 130 -7.33 35.28 29.61
N ALA A 131 -6.29 35.05 28.82
CA ALA A 131 -4.91 35.02 29.30
C ALA A 131 -4.46 36.38 29.87
N THR A 132 -4.89 37.50 29.26
CA THR A 132 -4.58 38.85 29.75
C THR A 132 -5.40 39.23 30.99
N ILE A 133 -6.70 38.88 31.02
CA ILE A 133 -7.60 39.26 32.12
C ILE A 133 -7.34 38.42 33.37
N ASN A 134 -7.13 37.12 33.22
CA ASN A 134 -6.91 36.20 34.33
C ASN A 134 -5.83 35.15 33.99
N PRO A 135 -4.54 35.54 34.06
CA PRO A 135 -3.43 34.64 33.74
C PRO A 135 -3.34 33.46 34.72
N ASP A 136 -3.71 33.67 35.99
CA ASP A 136 -3.57 32.68 37.05
C ASP A 136 -4.78 31.74 37.20
N ARG A 137 -5.79 31.85 36.32
CA ARG A 137 -7.07 31.09 36.39
C ARG A 137 -6.90 29.59 36.66
N LYS A 138 -5.88 28.97 36.04
CA LYS A 138 -5.58 27.54 36.15
C LYS A 138 -4.21 27.26 36.79
N LYS A 139 -3.60 28.25 37.45
CA LYS A 139 -2.25 28.11 37.99
C LYS A 139 -2.21 27.03 39.08
N ALA A 140 -3.11 27.10 40.06
CA ALA A 140 -3.19 26.11 41.14
C ALA A 140 -3.47 24.68 40.62
N ASP A 141 -4.41 24.52 39.70
CA ASP A 141 -4.70 23.21 39.09
C ASP A 141 -3.51 22.67 38.30
N ARG A 142 -2.81 23.54 37.56
CA ARG A 142 -1.62 23.17 36.77
C ARG A 142 -0.45 22.80 37.66
N GLU A 143 -0.22 23.54 38.75
CA GLU A 143 0.80 23.25 39.74
C GLU A 143 0.50 21.92 40.46
N ARG A 144 -0.76 21.68 40.84
CA ARG A 144 -1.20 20.39 41.40
C ARG A 144 -0.97 19.24 40.43
N LEU A 145 -1.38 19.39 39.17
CA LEU A 145 -1.18 18.35 38.15
C LEU A 145 0.32 18.11 37.90
N ARG A 146 1.12 19.17 37.82
CA ARG A 146 2.57 19.07 37.67
C ARG A 146 3.21 18.31 38.84
N ALA A 147 2.82 18.62 40.07
CA ALA A 147 3.32 17.92 41.25
C ALA A 147 2.95 16.43 41.23
N GLN A 148 1.71 16.10 40.85
CA GLN A 148 1.28 14.72 40.68
C GLN A 148 2.09 13.98 39.60
N MET A 149 2.33 14.62 38.45
CA MET A 149 3.14 14.04 37.37
C MET A 149 4.59 13.80 37.80
N VAL A 150 5.20 14.75 38.51
CA VAL A 150 6.57 14.61 39.02
C VAL A 150 6.65 13.48 40.05
N HIS A 151 5.71 13.41 40.98
CA HIS A 151 5.66 12.33 41.96
C HIS A 151 5.48 10.96 41.30
N GLN A 152 4.57 10.84 40.34
CA GLN A 152 4.39 9.60 39.57
C GLN A 152 5.64 9.21 38.79
N TYR A 153 6.41 10.19 38.28
CA TYR A 153 7.69 9.93 37.65
C TYR A 153 8.71 9.41 38.66
N GLU A 154 8.88 10.07 39.80
CA GLU A 154 9.84 9.67 40.84
C GLU A 154 9.55 8.26 41.38
N GLU A 155 8.29 7.89 41.56
CA GLU A 155 7.91 6.54 42.03
C GLU A 155 8.12 5.42 41.00
N ASN A 156 8.12 5.76 39.70
CA ASN A 156 8.13 4.78 38.61
C ASN A 156 9.41 4.78 37.77
N ALA A 157 10.27 5.79 37.91
CA ALA A 157 11.48 5.95 37.09
C ALA A 157 12.35 4.69 37.10
N ASP A 158 12.67 4.16 38.29
CA ASP A 158 13.51 2.97 38.43
C ASP A 158 12.84 1.70 37.89
N LYS A 159 11.53 1.56 38.12
CA LYS A 159 10.75 0.40 37.64
C LYS A 159 10.68 0.38 36.12
N GLU A 160 10.41 1.53 35.50
CA GLU A 160 10.38 1.65 34.04
C GLU A 160 11.78 1.48 33.45
N HIS A 161 12.84 1.99 34.09
CA HIS A 161 14.21 1.74 33.67
C HIS A 161 14.55 0.23 33.67
N GLN A 162 14.25 -0.48 34.77
CA GLN A 162 14.44 -1.93 34.85
C GLN A 162 13.59 -2.67 33.82
N ARG A 163 12.35 -2.24 33.58
CA ARG A 163 11.46 -2.82 32.57
C ARG A 163 12.02 -2.66 31.15
N ILE A 164 12.59 -1.51 30.84
CA ILE A 164 13.25 -1.24 29.55
C ILE A 164 14.48 -2.15 29.39
N LEU A 165 15.32 -2.29 30.41
CA LEU A 165 16.48 -3.19 30.37
C LEU A 165 16.07 -4.65 30.22
N GLN A 166 15.05 -5.10 30.96
CA GLN A 166 14.50 -6.45 30.82
C GLN A 166 13.92 -6.68 29.42
N ARG A 167 13.25 -5.68 28.84
CA ARG A 167 12.73 -5.73 27.48
C ARG A 167 13.87 -5.82 26.47
N GLN A 168 14.94 -5.05 26.64
CA GLN A 168 16.14 -5.13 25.80
C GLN A 168 16.72 -6.54 25.83
N LYS A 169 16.90 -7.13 27.02
CA LYS A 169 17.37 -8.50 27.17
C LYS A 169 16.47 -9.51 26.45
N LYS A 170 15.15 -9.42 26.64
CA LYS A 170 14.18 -10.29 25.95
C LYS A 170 14.23 -10.17 24.43
N ILE A 171 14.47 -8.96 23.92
CA ILE A 171 14.62 -8.73 22.48
C ILE A 171 15.91 -9.38 21.98
N GLU A 172 17.01 -9.23 22.71
CA GLU A 172 18.30 -9.81 22.35
C GLU A 172 18.26 -11.34 22.39
N ASP A 173 17.77 -11.95 23.48
CA ASP A 173 17.59 -13.40 23.61
C ASP A 173 16.74 -13.96 22.45
N ARG A 174 15.71 -13.20 22.03
CA ARG A 174 14.84 -13.59 20.91
C ARG A 174 15.56 -13.46 19.55
N LYS A 175 16.40 -12.46 19.37
CA LYS A 175 17.22 -12.33 18.15
C LYS A 175 18.20 -13.49 18.04
N GLU A 176 18.92 -13.79 19.12
CA GLU A 176 19.85 -14.92 19.18
C GLU A 176 19.14 -16.26 18.89
N TYR A 177 17.94 -16.46 19.45
CA TYR A 177 17.14 -17.66 19.17
C TYR A 177 16.73 -17.76 17.70
N ILE A 178 16.26 -16.65 17.10
CA ILE A 178 15.89 -16.61 15.68
C ILE A 178 17.11 -16.85 14.78
N GLU A 179 18.24 -16.25 15.11
CA GLU A 179 19.50 -16.44 14.39
C GLU A 179 19.97 -17.90 14.44
N ARG A 180 19.90 -18.54 15.62
CA ARG A 180 20.21 -19.96 15.77
C ARG A 180 19.28 -20.87 14.97
N MET A 181 17.97 -20.62 15.03
CA MET A 181 16.98 -21.38 14.25
C MET A 181 17.19 -21.21 12.74
N ASN A 182 17.55 -20.00 12.29
CA ASN A 182 17.86 -19.75 10.88
C ASN A 182 19.15 -20.46 10.47
N GLN A 183 20.19 -20.43 11.31
CA GLN A 183 21.45 -21.13 11.05
C GLN A 183 21.25 -22.64 10.96
N GLU A 184 20.48 -23.23 11.88
CA GLU A 184 20.13 -24.66 11.83
C GLU A 184 19.36 -25.02 10.54
N ARG A 185 18.43 -24.15 10.12
CA ARG A 185 17.70 -24.33 8.85
C ARG A 185 18.62 -24.24 7.64
N GLU A 186 19.52 -23.26 7.60
CA GLU A 186 20.50 -23.11 6.51
C GLU A 186 21.46 -24.31 6.45
N GLU A 187 21.90 -24.84 7.59
CA GLU A 187 22.74 -26.06 7.65
C GLU A 187 21.99 -27.31 7.19
N GLU A 188 20.69 -27.43 7.49
CA GLU A 188 19.86 -28.53 7.00
C GLU A 188 19.61 -28.42 5.49
N GLU A 189 19.29 -27.23 4.98
CA GLU A 189 19.15 -26.97 3.55
C GLU A 189 20.47 -27.26 2.80
N LEU A 190 21.61 -26.86 3.34
CA LEU A 190 22.92 -27.16 2.77
C LEU A 190 23.21 -28.67 2.76
N ARG A 191 22.90 -29.39 3.86
CA ARG A 191 23.05 -30.85 3.92
C ARG A 191 22.18 -31.55 2.88
N GLN A 192 20.92 -31.14 2.72
CA GLN A 192 20.03 -31.69 1.71
C GLN A 192 20.56 -31.43 0.29
N GLN A 193 21.08 -30.23 0.02
CA GLN A 193 21.72 -29.92 -1.26
C GLN A 193 22.97 -30.77 -1.51
N GLU A 194 23.81 -30.97 -0.49
CA GLU A 194 24.98 -31.86 -0.60
C GLU A 194 24.59 -33.31 -0.86
N GLU A 195 23.57 -33.83 -0.17
CA GLU A 195 23.07 -35.19 -0.38
C GLU A 195 22.50 -35.36 -1.78
N GLN A 196 21.71 -34.39 -2.26
CA GLN A 196 21.21 -34.38 -3.64
C GLN A 196 22.37 -34.35 -4.64
N ALA A 197 23.40 -33.53 -4.40
CA ALA A 197 24.58 -33.46 -5.26
C ALA A 197 25.39 -34.77 -5.25
N ARG A 198 25.52 -35.44 -4.09
CA ARG A 198 26.16 -36.77 -3.98
C ARG A 198 25.36 -37.83 -4.73
N MET A 199 24.03 -37.82 -4.59
CA MET A 199 23.14 -38.73 -5.31
C MET A 199 23.23 -38.54 -6.82
N LEU A 200 23.26 -37.29 -7.30
CA LEU A 200 23.47 -36.96 -8.71
C LEU A 200 24.82 -37.45 -9.22
N LYS A 201 25.91 -37.22 -8.47
CA LYS A 201 27.26 -37.73 -8.81
C LYS A 201 27.30 -39.27 -8.87
N LEU A 202 26.68 -39.95 -7.90
CA LEU A 202 26.62 -41.42 -7.88
C LEU A 202 25.81 -41.95 -9.06
N ALA A 203 24.70 -41.30 -9.42
CA ALA A 203 23.90 -41.66 -10.58
C ALA A 203 24.68 -41.45 -11.90
N GLU A 204 25.43 -40.36 -12.01
CA GLU A 204 26.29 -40.10 -13.17
C GLU A 204 27.44 -41.12 -13.27
N GLN A 205 28.07 -41.47 -12.14
CA GLN A 205 29.10 -42.51 -12.09
C GLN A 205 28.54 -43.87 -12.51
N ARG A 206 27.36 -44.26 -12.01
CA ARG A 206 26.69 -45.50 -12.44
C ARG A 206 26.35 -45.50 -13.92
N ARG A 207 25.95 -44.36 -14.49
CA ARG A 207 25.72 -44.21 -15.93
C ARG A 207 27.02 -44.44 -16.71
N LEU A 208 28.12 -43.86 -16.25
CA LEU A 208 29.43 -44.00 -16.88
C LEU A 208 29.99 -45.42 -16.76
N GLU A 209 29.81 -46.07 -15.62
CA GLU A 209 30.18 -47.47 -15.39
C GLU A 209 29.39 -48.41 -16.30
N ALA A 210 28.07 -48.21 -16.44
CA ALA A 210 27.25 -48.98 -17.37
C ALA A 210 27.68 -48.77 -18.84
N GLU A 211 28.01 -47.53 -19.23
CA GLU A 211 28.53 -47.22 -20.57
C GLU A 211 29.92 -47.85 -20.81
N ASN A 212 30.74 -47.96 -19.77
CA ASN A 212 32.05 -48.59 -19.85
C ASN A 212 31.94 -50.12 -19.87
N GLU A 213 31.02 -50.69 -19.08
CA GLU A 213 30.72 -52.13 -19.09
C GLU A 213 30.13 -52.56 -20.44
N GLU A 214 29.29 -51.73 -21.06
CA GLU A 214 28.81 -51.98 -22.43
C GLU A 214 29.96 -51.96 -23.46
N ARG A 215 30.93 -51.05 -23.29
CA ARG A 215 32.15 -51.00 -24.13
C ARG A 215 33.06 -52.21 -23.91
N GLU A 216 33.27 -52.63 -22.66
CA GLU A 216 34.03 -53.83 -22.31
C GLU A 216 33.36 -55.10 -22.80
N ARG A 217 32.03 -55.23 -22.67
CA ARG A 217 31.27 -56.34 -23.25
C ARG A 217 31.44 -56.41 -24.76
N LYS A 218 31.38 -55.27 -25.46
CA LYS A 218 31.66 -55.20 -26.91
C LYS A 218 33.10 -55.59 -27.26
N ARG A 219 34.09 -55.25 -26.43
CA ARG A 219 35.48 -55.71 -26.61
C ARG A 219 35.62 -57.22 -26.40
N HIS A 220 35.03 -57.73 -25.32
CA HIS A 220 35.08 -59.15 -24.98
C HIS A 220 34.34 -60.03 -26.00
N GLU A 221 33.21 -59.56 -26.55
CA GLU A 221 32.50 -60.26 -27.63
C GLU A 221 33.33 -60.36 -28.92
N ASN A 222 34.07 -59.32 -29.27
CA ASN A 222 34.99 -59.33 -30.41
C ASN A 222 36.18 -60.29 -30.19
N GLU A 223 36.72 -60.36 -28.97
CA GLU A 223 37.78 -61.32 -28.61
C GLU A 223 37.27 -62.77 -28.62
N LEU A 224 36.06 -63.01 -28.11
CA LEU A 224 35.43 -64.33 -28.06
C LEU A 224 35.06 -64.84 -29.47
N GLN A 225 34.68 -63.96 -30.41
CA GLN A 225 34.43 -64.33 -31.80
C GLN A 225 35.70 -64.82 -32.51
N MET A 226 36.83 -64.15 -32.32
CA MET A 226 38.11 -64.59 -32.89
C MET A 226 38.59 -65.93 -32.31
N MET A 227 38.30 -66.20 -31.03
CA MET A 227 38.67 -67.48 -30.38
C MET A 227 37.74 -68.64 -30.77
N LYS A 228 36.47 -68.35 -31.08
CA LYS A 228 35.49 -69.34 -31.58
C LYS A 228 35.79 -69.81 -33.01
N GLU A 229 36.21 -68.92 -33.90
CA GLU A 229 36.58 -69.31 -35.29
C GLU A 229 37.78 -70.26 -35.33
N ARG A 230 38.76 -70.08 -34.44
CA ARG A 230 39.95 -70.93 -34.35
C ARG A 230 39.64 -72.33 -33.79
N ASN A 231 38.81 -72.40 -32.75
CA ASN A 231 38.38 -73.67 -32.14
C ASN A 231 37.37 -74.46 -33.02
N MET A 232 36.68 -73.80 -33.95
CA MET A 232 35.71 -74.44 -34.84
C MET A 232 36.39 -75.27 -35.94
N LYS A 233 37.60 -74.89 -36.39
CA LYS A 233 38.40 -75.69 -37.34
C LYS A 233 39.01 -76.94 -36.71
N GLU A 234 39.47 -76.88 -35.46
CA GLU A 234 40.10 -78.02 -34.76
C GLU A 234 39.08 -79.05 -34.25
N LYS A 235 37.85 -78.64 -33.90
CA LYS A 235 36.76 -79.56 -33.46
C LYS A 235 36.07 -80.32 -34.60
N ILE A 236 36.16 -79.85 -35.85
CA ILE A 236 35.60 -80.53 -37.03
C ILE A 236 36.40 -81.79 -37.43
N GLU A 237 37.68 -81.86 -37.07
CA GLU A 237 38.54 -83.00 -37.40
C GLU A 237 38.49 -84.09 -36.31
N GLN A 238 38.19 -83.71 -35.05
CA GLN A 238 38.10 -84.64 -33.91
C GLN A 238 36.73 -85.34 -33.76
N ILE A 239 35.64 -84.80 -34.31
CA ILE A 239 34.28 -85.38 -34.17
C ILE A 239 33.93 -86.37 -35.31
N LYS A 240 34.83 -86.59 -36.27
CA LYS A 240 34.65 -87.57 -37.37
C LYS A 240 35.05 -89.02 -37.04
N GLN A 241 35.67 -89.30 -35.89
CA GLN A 241 36.25 -90.62 -35.58
C GLN A 241 35.69 -91.34 -34.34
N THR A 242 34.64 -90.83 -33.67
CA THR A 242 34.13 -91.46 -32.45
C THR A 242 32.65 -91.82 -32.53
N ALA A 243 32.34 -93.10 -32.32
CA ALA A 243 31.00 -93.71 -32.40
C ALA A 243 29.97 -93.22 -31.36
N THR A 244 30.34 -92.24 -30.52
CA THR A 244 29.44 -91.59 -29.55
C THR A 244 28.68 -90.41 -30.17
N GLY A 245 29.14 -89.88 -31.31
CA GLY A 245 28.46 -88.80 -32.05
C GLY A 245 27.13 -89.22 -32.71
N GLN A 246 26.92 -90.51 -32.97
CA GLN A 246 25.66 -91.01 -33.56
C GLN A 246 24.52 -91.22 -32.56
N LYS A 247 24.77 -91.12 -31.24
CA LYS A 247 23.74 -91.28 -30.20
C LYS A 247 23.34 -90.00 -29.47
N LEU A 248 24.09 -88.90 -29.60
CA LEU A 248 23.64 -87.57 -29.12
C LEU A 248 22.83 -86.78 -30.16
N LEU A 249 22.94 -87.12 -31.45
CA LEU A 249 22.19 -86.51 -32.55
C LEU A 249 20.72 -86.98 -32.68
N LYS A 250 20.11 -87.42 -31.57
CA LYS A 250 18.71 -87.89 -31.54
C LYS A 250 17.86 -87.24 -30.45
N LYS A 251 18.38 -86.27 -29.68
CA LYS A 251 17.63 -85.69 -28.55
C LYS A 251 17.83 -84.20 -28.28
N LEU A 252 18.34 -83.38 -29.21
CA LEU A 252 18.17 -81.92 -29.12
C LEU A 252 18.45 -81.26 -30.47
N ASP A 253 17.54 -80.39 -30.92
CA ASP A 253 17.61 -79.64 -32.17
C ASP A 253 18.55 -78.44 -32.05
N GLU A 254 19.42 -78.27 -33.05
CA GLU A 254 20.33 -77.13 -33.24
C GLU A 254 19.62 -75.86 -33.77
N GLU A 255 18.30 -75.91 -34.00
CA GLU A 255 17.48 -74.79 -34.49
C GLU A 255 16.83 -73.94 -33.38
N GLU A 256 16.73 -74.44 -32.14
CA GLU A 256 16.19 -73.63 -31.02
C GLU A 256 17.26 -72.79 -30.30
N ILE A 257 18.52 -73.21 -30.33
CA ILE A 257 19.62 -72.46 -29.71
C ILE A 257 20.04 -71.26 -30.57
N ARG A 258 19.73 -71.26 -31.87
CA ARG A 258 19.98 -70.14 -32.80
C ARG A 258 18.82 -69.13 -32.92
N LYS A 259 17.66 -69.39 -32.30
CA LYS A 259 16.43 -68.58 -32.47
C LYS A 259 15.91 -67.90 -31.20
N LEU A 260 16.72 -67.69 -30.16
CA LEU A 260 16.35 -66.78 -29.07
C LEU A 260 17.05 -65.43 -29.26
N ASN A 261 16.33 -64.49 -29.89
CA ASN A 261 16.80 -63.15 -30.20
C ASN A 261 16.92 -62.28 -28.93
N THR A 262 18.05 -61.60 -28.79
CA THR A 262 18.26 -60.52 -27.81
C THR A 262 17.21 -59.41 -27.92
N GLU A 263 16.59 -59.23 -29.09
CA GLU A 263 15.46 -58.31 -29.33
C GLU A 263 14.14 -58.72 -28.64
N GLU A 264 13.84 -60.02 -28.49
CA GLU A 264 12.60 -60.47 -27.83
C GLU A 264 12.68 -60.33 -26.31
N ILE A 265 13.88 -60.47 -25.73
CA ILE A 265 14.13 -60.24 -24.30
C ILE A 265 14.00 -58.75 -23.97
N ALA A 266 14.57 -57.87 -24.80
CA ALA A 266 14.46 -56.42 -24.64
C ALA A 266 13.01 -55.91 -24.81
N ALA A 267 12.26 -56.48 -25.76
CA ALA A 267 10.85 -56.15 -25.97
C ALA A 267 9.98 -56.54 -24.76
N ARG A 268 10.23 -57.70 -24.16
CA ARG A 268 9.49 -58.19 -22.98
C ARG A 268 9.81 -57.38 -21.71
N GLU A 269 11.05 -56.93 -21.56
CA GLU A 269 11.45 -56.03 -20.46
C GLU A 269 10.87 -54.61 -20.62
N ALA A 270 10.80 -54.09 -21.85
CA ALA A 270 10.15 -52.81 -22.14
C ALA A 270 8.64 -52.85 -21.84
N GLU A 271 7.99 -53.97 -22.15
CA GLU A 271 6.57 -54.17 -21.86
C GLU A 271 6.27 -54.20 -20.35
N GLU A 272 7.09 -54.90 -19.57
CA GLU A 272 6.95 -54.95 -18.10
C GLU A 272 7.19 -53.58 -17.45
N ARG A 273 8.21 -52.81 -17.87
CA ARG A 273 8.40 -51.42 -17.38
C ARG A 273 7.24 -50.49 -17.72
N LEU A 274 6.52 -50.74 -18.81
CA LEU A 274 5.36 -49.95 -19.22
C LEU A 274 4.12 -50.31 -18.39
N LYS A 275 3.99 -51.58 -17.99
CA LYS A 275 2.97 -52.03 -17.02
C LYS A 275 3.24 -51.48 -15.62
N GLU A 276 4.49 -51.47 -15.16
CA GLU A 276 4.85 -50.89 -13.86
C GLU A 276 4.55 -49.39 -13.79
N ARG A 277 4.88 -48.61 -14.84
CA ARG A 277 4.51 -47.19 -14.91
C ARG A 277 3.01 -46.98 -14.88
N LYS A 278 2.24 -47.77 -15.65
CA LYS A 278 0.77 -47.69 -15.63
C LYS A 278 0.19 -48.05 -14.25
N ALA A 279 0.77 -49.04 -13.56
CA ALA A 279 0.37 -49.40 -12.21
C ALA A 279 0.66 -48.27 -11.21
N HIS A 280 1.82 -47.61 -11.33
CA HIS A 280 2.19 -46.46 -10.52
C HIS A 280 1.26 -45.26 -10.75
N ASP A 281 0.95 -44.93 -12.00
CA ASP A 281 0.01 -43.84 -12.34
C ASP A 281 -1.41 -44.11 -11.83
N ASN A 282 -1.86 -45.36 -11.87
CA ASN A 282 -3.14 -45.75 -11.31
C ASN A 282 -3.14 -45.63 -9.77
N ASN A 283 -2.03 -45.93 -9.11
CA ASN A 283 -1.88 -45.73 -7.67
C ASN A 283 -1.89 -44.23 -7.31
N LEU A 284 -1.21 -43.38 -8.08
CA LEU A 284 -1.25 -41.92 -7.92
C LEU A 284 -2.67 -41.37 -8.07
N LYS A 285 -3.41 -41.79 -9.10
CA LYS A 285 -4.83 -41.39 -9.29
C LYS A 285 -5.73 -41.84 -8.13
N SER A 286 -5.43 -42.98 -7.51
CA SER A 286 -6.16 -43.45 -6.32
C SER A 286 -5.85 -42.58 -5.10
N GLN A 287 -4.58 -42.21 -4.90
CA GLN A 287 -4.16 -41.32 -3.83
C GLN A 287 -4.72 -39.89 -4.00
N GLU A 288 -4.76 -39.37 -5.22
CA GLU A 288 -5.36 -38.06 -5.54
C GLU A 288 -6.83 -38.03 -5.11
N LYS A 289 -7.61 -39.05 -5.48
CA LYS A 289 -9.01 -39.17 -5.03
C LYS A 289 -9.13 -39.28 -3.51
N LYS A 290 -8.21 -39.99 -2.86
CA LYS A 290 -8.19 -40.13 -1.39
C LYS A 290 -7.93 -38.78 -0.71
N ILE A 291 -7.07 -37.95 -1.26
CA ILE A 291 -6.81 -36.59 -0.77
C ILE A 291 -8.05 -35.71 -0.97
N ASP A 292 -8.67 -35.71 -2.15
CA ASP A 292 -9.91 -34.94 -2.41
C ASP A 292 -11.04 -35.32 -1.43
N TYR A 293 -11.27 -36.62 -1.23
CA TYR A 293 -12.28 -37.09 -0.28
C TYR A 293 -11.97 -36.70 1.16
N PHE A 294 -10.69 -36.70 1.54
CA PHE A 294 -10.27 -36.32 2.88
C PHE A 294 -10.44 -34.81 3.12
N GLU A 295 -10.09 -33.97 2.14
CA GLU A 295 -10.33 -32.53 2.23
C GLU A 295 -11.83 -32.21 2.28
N ARG A 296 -12.63 -32.88 1.45
CA ARG A 296 -14.09 -32.73 1.47
C ARG A 296 -14.68 -33.12 2.82
N ALA A 297 -14.22 -34.21 3.42
CA ALA A 297 -14.65 -34.62 4.75
C ALA A 297 -14.28 -33.57 5.82
N LYS A 298 -13.06 -33.01 5.78
CA LYS A 298 -12.68 -31.90 6.66
C LYS A 298 -13.60 -30.70 6.50
N ARG A 299 -13.90 -30.30 5.26
CA ARG A 299 -14.82 -29.18 5.00
C ARG A 299 -16.22 -29.44 5.53
N LEU A 300 -16.74 -30.66 5.39
CA LEU A 300 -18.04 -31.04 5.94
C LEU A 300 -18.08 -30.96 7.47
N GLU A 301 -16.97 -31.29 8.16
CA GLU A 301 -16.84 -31.11 9.61
C GLU A 301 -16.65 -29.64 10.03
N GLU A 302 -16.00 -28.83 9.20
CA GLU A 302 -15.80 -27.39 9.45
C GLU A 302 -17.10 -26.58 9.31
N ILE A 303 -17.97 -26.91 8.36
CA ILE A 303 -19.20 -26.14 8.04
C ILE A 303 -20.08 -25.94 9.30
N PRO A 304 -20.45 -26.98 10.09
CA PRO A 304 -21.26 -26.80 11.29
C PRO A 304 -20.61 -25.90 12.35
N LEU A 305 -19.28 -25.94 12.48
CA LEU A 305 -18.55 -25.09 13.41
C LEU A 305 -18.59 -23.62 12.98
N ILE A 306 -18.47 -23.36 11.68
CA ILE A 306 -18.59 -22.03 11.10
C ILE A 306 -20.02 -21.50 11.26
N GLU A 307 -21.04 -22.31 10.94
CA GLU A 307 -22.44 -21.92 11.12
C GLU A 307 -22.75 -21.59 12.58
N LYS A 308 -22.28 -22.40 13.52
CA LYS A 308 -22.41 -22.12 14.96
C LYS A 308 -21.73 -20.81 15.35
N TYR A 309 -20.49 -20.59 14.91
CA TYR A 309 -19.76 -19.35 15.17
C TYR A 309 -20.48 -18.12 14.61
N LEU A 310 -21.05 -18.22 13.41
CA LEU A 310 -21.82 -17.14 12.79
C LEU A 310 -23.13 -16.86 13.55
N LEU A 311 -23.80 -17.90 14.04
CA LEU A 311 -24.99 -17.77 14.88
C LEU A 311 -24.66 -17.05 16.19
N ASP A 312 -23.62 -17.50 16.89
CA ASP A 312 -23.18 -16.91 18.16
C ASP A 312 -22.78 -15.44 17.97
N ARG A 313 -22.09 -15.13 16.86
CA ARG A 313 -21.73 -13.76 16.49
C ARG A 313 -22.97 -12.91 16.21
N SER A 314 -23.98 -13.44 15.52
CA SER A 314 -25.22 -12.72 15.24
C SER A 314 -25.96 -12.34 16.53
N VAL A 315 -25.96 -13.22 17.54
CA VAL A 315 -26.52 -12.91 18.86
C VAL A 315 -25.73 -11.80 19.56
N GLN A 316 -24.40 -11.90 19.58
CA GLN A 316 -23.53 -10.88 20.17
C GLN A 316 -23.68 -9.50 19.49
N ASP A 317 -23.75 -9.48 18.16
CA ASP A 317 -23.92 -8.26 17.38
C ASP A 317 -25.28 -7.60 17.67
N LYS A 318 -26.34 -8.42 17.85
CA LYS A 318 -27.67 -7.93 18.25
C LYS A 318 -27.66 -7.34 19.66
N GLU A 319 -27.05 -8.03 20.63
CA GLU A 319 -26.93 -7.51 22.00
C GLU A 319 -26.10 -6.23 22.06
N PHE A 320 -25.03 -6.15 21.26
CA PHE A 320 -24.22 -4.94 21.14
C PHE A 320 -25.02 -3.77 20.56
N TRP A 321 -25.77 -4.02 19.48
CA TRP A 321 -26.63 -3.02 18.86
C TRP A 321 -27.72 -2.53 19.83
N GLU A 322 -28.37 -3.42 20.57
CA GLU A 322 -29.40 -3.05 21.56
C GLU A 322 -28.81 -2.17 22.68
N LYS A 323 -27.60 -2.47 23.17
CA LYS A 323 -26.90 -1.63 24.17
C LYS A 323 -26.55 -0.25 23.61
N GLN A 324 -26.07 -0.21 22.37
CA GLN A 324 -25.71 1.05 21.70
C GLN A 324 -26.95 1.92 21.45
N GLU A 325 -28.05 1.30 21.00
CA GLU A 325 -29.32 1.97 20.75
C GLU A 325 -29.93 2.50 22.05
N ALA A 326 -29.90 1.73 23.13
CA ALA A 326 -30.34 2.17 24.45
C ALA A 326 -29.54 3.40 24.93
N SER A 327 -28.20 3.38 24.77
CA SER A 327 -27.35 4.53 25.12
C SER A 327 -27.63 5.75 24.25
N ARG A 328 -27.90 5.56 22.95
CA ARG A 328 -28.28 6.64 22.03
C ARG A 328 -29.60 7.29 22.44
N ILE A 329 -30.61 6.49 22.78
CA ILE A 329 -31.92 6.98 23.24
C ILE A 329 -31.76 7.74 24.56
N GLU A 330 -30.99 7.21 25.51
CA GLU A 330 -30.73 7.88 26.80
C GLU A 330 -30.07 9.25 26.59
N ALA A 331 -29.05 9.32 25.73
CA ALA A 331 -28.38 10.57 25.37
C ALA A 331 -29.35 11.57 24.73
N ALA A 332 -30.19 11.13 23.80
CA ALA A 332 -31.19 11.98 23.14
C ALA A 332 -32.25 12.51 24.12
N ILE A 333 -32.70 11.68 25.08
CA ILE A 333 -33.62 12.11 26.15
C ILE A 333 -32.94 13.15 27.05
N ALA A 334 -31.68 12.93 27.44
CA ALA A 334 -30.93 13.87 28.26
C ALA A 334 -30.71 15.21 27.54
N GLU A 335 -30.34 15.18 26.25
CA GLU A 335 -30.19 16.36 25.40
C GLU A 335 -31.51 17.13 25.29
N ARG A 336 -32.61 16.44 25.02
CA ARG A 336 -33.94 17.05 24.95
C ARG A 336 -34.33 17.72 26.28
N LYS A 337 -34.11 17.06 27.41
CA LYS A 337 -34.37 17.66 28.74
C LYS A 337 -33.54 18.93 28.95
N ASN A 338 -32.28 18.93 28.54
CA ASN A 338 -31.43 20.13 28.60
C ASN A 338 -31.94 21.24 27.66
N ALA A 339 -32.39 20.89 26.46
CA ALA A 339 -32.96 21.84 25.51
C ALA A 339 -34.26 22.47 26.03
N GLU A 340 -35.16 21.68 26.61
CA GLU A 340 -36.40 22.16 27.24
C GLU A 340 -36.10 23.09 28.43
N ALA A 341 -35.13 22.73 29.29
CA ALA A 341 -34.70 23.60 30.40
C ALA A 341 -34.09 24.92 29.90
N CYS A 342 -33.29 24.87 28.83
CA CYS A 342 -32.75 26.06 28.17
C CYS A 342 -33.85 26.92 27.54
N GLN A 343 -34.85 26.30 26.90
CA GLN A 343 -36.00 26.99 26.31
C GLN A 343 -36.78 27.74 27.39
N GLU A 344 -37.11 27.08 28.52
CA GLU A 344 -37.80 27.72 29.64
C GLU A 344 -36.99 28.87 30.24
N ARG A 345 -35.66 28.73 30.32
CA ARG A 345 -34.78 29.82 30.76
C ARG A 345 -34.83 31.00 29.78
N LEU A 346 -34.82 30.74 28.48
CA LEU A 346 -34.86 31.79 27.44
C LEU A 346 -36.24 32.45 27.34
N LYS A 347 -37.34 31.75 27.62
CA LYS A 347 -38.69 32.34 27.67
C LYS A 347 -38.78 33.51 28.64
N ARG A 348 -37.98 33.51 29.72
CA ARG A 348 -37.90 34.62 30.69
C ARG A 348 -37.41 35.93 30.07
N MET A 349 -36.67 35.86 28.97
CA MET A 349 -36.13 37.03 28.26
C MET A 349 -37.06 37.56 27.15
N LEU A 350 -38.19 36.88 26.87
CA LEU A 350 -39.15 37.32 25.86
C LEU A 350 -39.72 38.72 26.14
N PRO A 351 -40.11 39.09 27.37
CA PRO A 351 -40.61 40.43 27.66
C PRO A 351 -39.57 41.52 27.35
N ASP A 352 -38.32 41.32 27.77
CA ASP A 352 -37.24 42.29 27.53
C ASP A 352 -36.92 42.43 26.04
N ARG A 353 -36.94 41.30 25.30
CA ARG A 353 -36.82 41.29 23.85
C ARG A 353 -37.93 42.11 23.19
N ASP A 354 -39.18 41.95 23.62
CA ASP A 354 -40.32 42.63 23.03
C ASP A 354 -40.27 44.14 23.26
N VAL A 355 -39.85 44.57 24.46
CA VAL A 355 -39.59 45.99 24.76
C VAL A 355 -38.52 46.55 23.82
N TYR A 356 -37.38 45.86 23.71
CA TYR A 356 -36.29 46.29 22.84
C TYR A 356 -36.67 46.30 21.35
N TRP A 357 -37.47 45.32 20.91
CA TRP A 357 -37.97 45.23 19.54
C TRP A 357 -38.94 46.36 19.21
N GLN A 358 -39.80 46.76 20.16
CA GLN A 358 -40.67 47.92 20.00
C GLN A 358 -39.87 49.23 19.95
N GLN A 359 -38.82 49.39 20.77
CA GLN A 359 -37.91 50.53 20.69
C GLN A 359 -37.30 50.65 19.29
N LEU A 360 -36.72 49.56 18.76
CA LEU A 360 -36.15 49.50 17.41
C LEU A 360 -37.17 49.82 16.31
N LYS A 361 -38.41 49.32 16.43
CA LYS A 361 -39.48 49.62 15.47
C LYS A 361 -39.85 51.09 15.48
N ASN A 362 -39.94 51.71 16.65
CA ASN A 362 -40.28 53.12 16.80
C ASN A 362 -39.16 54.02 16.26
N GLU A 363 -37.89 53.66 16.48
CA GLU A 363 -36.75 54.37 15.91
C GLU A 363 -36.71 54.29 14.38
N ARG A 364 -37.10 53.15 13.81
CA ARG A 364 -37.16 52.95 12.35
C ARG A 364 -38.41 53.56 11.70
N GLY A 365 -39.51 53.71 12.42
CA GLY A 365 -40.74 54.34 11.92
C GLY A 365 -40.74 55.86 11.99
N ASN A 366 -39.77 56.46 12.69
CA ASN A 366 -39.54 57.91 12.79
C ASN A 366 -38.47 58.42 11.79
N GLN A 367 -38.04 57.57 10.85
CA GLN A 367 -37.35 57.94 9.60
C GLN A 367 -38.33 57.81 8.45
#